data_AF-A0AAU8M138-F1
#
_entry.id   AF-A0AAU8M138-F1
#
_cell.length_a   1.000
_cell.length_b   1.000
_cell.length_c   1.000
_cell.angle_alpha   90.00
_cell.angle_beta   90.00
_cell.angle_gamma   90.00
#
_symmetry.space_group_name_H-M   'P 1'
#
loop_
_entity.id
_entity.type
_entity.pdbx_description
1 polymer ?
#
loop_
_entity_poly.entity_id
_entity_poly.type
_entity_poly.pdbx_seq_one_letter_code
_entity_poly.pdbx_strand_id
1 'polypeptide(L)'
;MEIVFKICGKEVYQESVNNPLAAAVLSGRTKSIERAVGDFTCSEHGGYPVIIFAGHNVENLTCDVGGCCNNFVNSLREKLDFLL
;
A
#
# COMPACT_ATOMS: atom_id res chain seq x y z
N MET A 1 9.41 0.87 -4.63
CA MET A 1 8.18 0.45 -3.92
C MET A 1 7.01 0.72 -4.82
N GLU A 2 5.99 -0.13 -4.78
CA GLU A 2 4.74 0.06 -5.51
C GLU A 2 3.56 0.08 -4.53
N ILE A 3 2.63 1.02 -4.70
CA ILE A 3 1.38 1.11 -3.93
C ILE A 3 0.22 1.12 -4.92
N VAL A 4 -0.67 0.14 -4.82
CA VAL A 4 -1.82 -0.05 -5.70
C VAL A 4 -3.11 0.05 -4.91
N PHE A 5 -4.10 0.76 -5.45
CA PHE A 5 -5.45 0.80 -4.88
C PHE A 5 -6.42 0.08 -5.82
N LYS A 6 -7.24 -0.82 -5.28
CA LYS A 6 -8.25 -1.59 -6.00
C LYS A 6 -9.61 -1.37 -5.36
N ILE A 7 -10.48 -0.62 -6.03
CA ILE A 7 -11.87 -0.37 -5.59
C ILE A 7 -12.81 -1.15 -6.49
N CYS A 8 -13.69 -1.96 -5.90
CA CYS A 8 -14.59 -2.87 -6.62
C CYS A 8 -13.83 -3.78 -7.60
N GLY A 9 -12.63 -4.23 -7.22
CA GLY A 9 -11.77 -5.09 -8.05
C GLY A 9 -11.07 -4.39 -9.22
N LYS A 10 -11.27 -3.08 -9.41
CA LYS A 10 -10.60 -2.28 -10.44
C LYS A 10 -9.50 -1.44 -9.83
N GLU A 11 -8.36 -1.37 -10.50
CA GLU A 11 -7.30 -0.46 -10.12
C GLU A 11 -7.76 0.98 -10.26
N VAL A 12 -7.51 1.77 -9.23
CA VAL A 12 -7.83 3.19 -9.18
C VAL A 12 -6.55 3.97 -8.93
N TYR A 13 -6.34 4.98 -9.75
CA TYR A 13 -5.26 5.94 -9.59
C TYR A 13 -5.80 7.17 -8.89
N GLN A 14 -5.01 7.76 -8.00
CA GLN A 14 -5.42 8.91 -7.19
C GLN A 14 -5.87 10.08 -8.07
N GLU A 15 -5.19 10.29 -9.19
CA GLU A 15 -5.51 11.31 -10.20
C GLU A 15 -6.82 11.06 -10.95
N SER A 16 -7.34 9.84 -10.93
CA SER A 16 -8.57 9.43 -11.63
C SER A 16 -9.81 9.42 -10.71
N VAL A 17 -9.65 9.76 -9.43
CA VAL A 17 -10.76 9.78 -8.46
C VAL A 17 -11.50 11.11 -8.55
N ASN A 18 -12.72 11.09 -9.11
CA ASN A 18 -13.61 12.26 -9.23
C ASN A 18 -14.14 12.82 -7.89
N ASN A 19 -13.76 12.23 -6.75
CA ASN A 19 -14.13 12.69 -5.43
C ASN A 19 -12.88 13.24 -4.70
N PRO A 20 -12.80 14.55 -4.43
CA PRO A 20 -11.62 15.18 -3.84
C PRO A 20 -11.32 14.71 -2.41
N LEU A 21 -12.34 14.36 -1.63
CA LEU A 21 -12.16 13.81 -0.29
C LEU A 21 -11.53 12.41 -0.36
N ALA A 22 -12.05 11.56 -1.26
CA ALA A 22 -11.50 10.23 -1.48
C ALA A 22 -10.04 10.29 -1.97
N ALA A 23 -9.73 11.20 -2.90
CA ALA A 23 -8.37 11.43 -3.37
C ALA A 23 -7.43 11.87 -2.23
N ALA A 24 -7.89 12.76 -1.34
CA ALA A 24 -7.11 13.20 -0.19
C ALA A 24 -6.83 12.06 0.81
N VAL A 25 -7.82 11.19 1.07
CA VAL A 25 -7.65 10.01 1.94
C VAL A 25 -6.61 9.05 1.35
N LEU A 26 -6.73 8.72 0.06
CA LEU A 26 -5.77 7.85 -0.63
C LEU A 26 -4.36 8.44 -0.60
N SER A 27 -4.22 9.75 -0.90
CA SER A 27 -2.94 10.44 -0.86
C SER A 27 -2.32 10.47 0.54
N GLY A 28 -3.14 10.69 1.57
CA GLY A 28 -2.72 10.62 2.97
C GLY A 28 -2.17 9.25 3.35
N ARG A 29 -2.86 8.17 2.96
CA ARG A 29 -2.38 6.80 3.18
C ARG A 29 -1.06 6.53 2.45
N THR A 30 -0.96 6.90 1.17
CA THR A 30 0.28 6.74 0.38
C THR A 30 1.46 7.41 1.09
N LYS A 31 1.31 8.67 1.51
CA LYS A 31 2.38 9.39 2.21
C LYS A 31 2.77 8.77 3.55
N SER A 32 1.80 8.28 4.33
CA SER A 32 2.09 7.60 5.60
C SER A 32 2.91 6.34 5.38
N ILE A 33 2.55 5.56 4.36
CA ILE A 33 3.25 4.32 3.99
C ILE A 33 4.63 4.62 3.45
N GLU A 34 4.76 5.59 2.54
CA GLU A 34 6.06 6.03 2.04
C GLU A 34 6.99 6.46 3.17
N ARG A 35 6.47 7.17 4.18
CA ARG A 35 7.25 7.57 5.36
C ARG A 35 7.66 6.39 6.23
N ALA A 36 6.80 5.41 6.44
CA ALA A 36 7.11 4.28 7.30
C ALA A 36 7.97 3.23 6.61
N VAL A 37 7.66 2.90 5.36
CA VAL A 37 8.38 1.90 4.57
C VAL A 37 9.69 2.49 4.08
N GLY A 38 9.67 3.69 3.47
CA GLY A 38 10.86 4.33 2.90
C GLY A 38 11.57 3.43 1.89
N ASP A 39 12.90 3.38 1.94
CA ASP A 39 13.75 2.54 1.10
C ASP A 39 13.88 1.09 1.62
N PHE A 40 12.87 0.59 2.33
CA PHE A 40 12.87 -0.78 2.82
C PHE A 40 12.95 -1.75 1.64
N THR A 41 14.01 -2.53 1.60
CA THR A 41 14.31 -3.49 0.54
C THR A 41 14.70 -4.82 1.16
N CYS A 42 14.42 -5.90 0.45
CA CYS A 42 14.82 -7.22 0.93
C CYS A 42 16.35 -7.32 0.93
N SER A 43 16.95 -7.56 2.10
CA SER A 43 18.41 -7.65 2.22
C SER A 43 19.01 -8.85 1.47
N GLU A 44 18.22 -9.89 1.21
CA GLU A 44 18.68 -11.12 0.54
C GLU A 44 18.61 -11.03 -0.99
N HIS A 45 17.57 -10.40 -1.52
CA HIS A 45 17.28 -10.42 -2.97
C HIS A 45 17.23 -9.02 -3.59
N GLY A 46 17.30 -7.95 -2.81
CA GLY A 46 17.17 -6.57 -3.26
C GLY A 46 15.77 -6.19 -3.74
N GLY A 47 14.77 -7.04 -3.51
CA GLY A 47 13.39 -6.82 -3.95
C GLY A 47 12.73 -5.64 -3.23
N TYR A 48 11.84 -4.96 -3.94
CA TYR A 48 11.05 -3.85 -3.41
C TYR A 48 9.70 -4.33 -2.87
N PRO A 49 9.12 -3.60 -1.90
CA PRO A 49 7.80 -3.88 -1.37
C PRO A 49 6.71 -3.50 -2.37
N VAL A 50 5.67 -4.34 -2.41
CA VAL A 50 4.42 -4.11 -3.15
C VAL A 50 3.30 -4.07 -2.14
N ILE A 51 2.49 -3.01 -2.15
CA ILE A 51 1.42 -2.81 -1.18
C ILE A 51 0.12 -2.60 -1.95
N ILE A 52 -0.89 -3.41 -1.66
CA ILE A 52 -2.15 -3.42 -2.38
C ILE A 52 -3.27 -3.13 -1.40
N PHE A 53 -3.96 -2.01 -1.58
CA PHE A 53 -5.19 -1.70 -0.86
C PHE A 53 -6.39 -2.12 -1.69
N ALA A 54 -7.16 -3.10 -1.23
CA ALA A 54 -8.34 -3.59 -1.93
C ALA A 54 -9.61 -3.37 -1.11
N GLY A 55 -10.72 -3.03 -1.75
CA GLY A 55 -11.99 -2.85 -1.03
C GLY A 55 -13.16 -2.51 -1.94
N HIS A 56 -14.35 -2.41 -1.35
CA HIS A 56 -15.55 -1.94 -2.07
C HIS A 56 -15.58 -0.41 -2.20
N ASN A 57 -14.97 0.30 -1.25
CA ASN A 57 -14.89 1.75 -1.22
C ASN A 57 -13.62 2.20 -0.49
N VAL A 58 -13.32 3.50 -0.55
CA VAL A 58 -12.15 4.11 0.09
C VAL A 58 -12.13 4.00 1.63
N GLU A 59 -13.29 3.83 2.24
CA GLU A 59 -13.45 3.74 3.70
C GLU A 59 -13.17 2.32 4.21
N ASN A 60 -13.44 1.31 3.38
CA ASN A 60 -13.28 -0.10 3.70
C ASN A 60 -12.24 -0.76 2.78
N LEU A 61 -10.98 -0.35 2.97
CA LEU A 61 -9.81 -0.89 2.25
C LEU A 61 -9.04 -1.85 3.17
N THR A 62 -8.90 -3.10 2.75
CA THR A 62 -7.96 -4.07 3.31
C THR A 62 -6.59 -3.90 2.67
N CYS A 63 -5.53 -4.10 3.46
CA CYS A 63 -4.16 -4.01 2.98
C CYS A 63 -3.55 -5.40 2.80
N ASP A 64 -3.06 -5.66 1.61
CA ASP A 64 -2.23 -6.81 1.27
C ASP A 64 -0.82 -6.34 0.95
N VAL A 65 0.15 -7.18 1.28
CA VAL A 65 1.57 -6.87 1.10
C VAL A 65 2.27 -8.03 0.41
N GLY A 66 3.06 -7.67 -0.59
CA GLY A 66 3.85 -8.57 -1.41
C GLY A 66 5.31 -8.16 -1.46
N GLY A 67 6.13 -9.11 -1.91
CA GLY A 67 7.57 -8.94 -2.05
C GLY A 67 8.23 -10.22 -2.56
N CYS A 68 9.56 -10.22 -2.65
CA CYS A 68 10.32 -11.29 -3.27
C CYS A 68 10.42 -12.59 -2.43
N CYS A 69 10.22 -12.53 -1.10
CA CYS A 69 10.23 -13.69 -0.23
C CYS A 69 9.35 -13.50 1.01
N ASN A 70 8.93 -14.60 1.63
CA ASN A 70 8.04 -14.57 2.81
C ASN A 70 8.65 -13.84 4.01
N ASN A 71 9.97 -13.99 4.21
CA ASN A 71 10.67 -13.33 5.33
C ASN A 71 10.54 -11.80 5.21
N PHE A 72 10.79 -11.27 4.01
CA PHE A 72 10.61 -9.84 3.72
C PHE A 72 9.16 -9.38 3.86
N VAL A 73 8.19 -10.18 3.37
CA VAL A 73 6.77 -9.86 3.51
C VAL A 73 6.35 -9.81 4.99
N ASN A 74 6.84 -10.74 5.82
CA ASN A 74 6.55 -10.74 7.25
C ASN A 74 7.13 -9.50 7.94
N SER A 75 8.40 -9.16 7.69
CA SER A 75 9.00 -7.95 8.24
C SER A 75 8.30 -6.67 7.77
N LEU A 76 7.83 -6.64 6.52
CA LEU A 76 7.05 -5.53 6.00
C LEU A 76 5.68 -5.42 6.69
N ARG A 77 5.02 -6.55 6.97
CA ARG A 77 3.76 -6.59 7.75
C ARG A 77 3.96 -6.03 9.14
N GLU A 78 4.97 -6.49 9.86
CA GLU A 78 5.28 -5.99 11.21
C GLU A 78 5.55 -4.48 11.22
N LYS A 79 6.19 -3.96 10.18
CA LYS A 79 6.46 -2.51 10.04
C LYS A 79 5.18 -1.70 9.77
N LEU A 80 4.21 -2.30 9.06
CA LEU A 80 2.96 -1.66 8.65
C LEU A 80 1.80 -1.88 9.64
N ASP A 81 1.92 -2.83 10.58
CA ASP A 81 0.88 -3.16 11.57
C ASP A 81 0.44 -1.94 12.38
N PHE A 82 1.34 -0.99 12.65
CA PHE A 82 1.04 0.26 13.35
C PHE A 82 0.30 1.32 12.51
N LEU A 83 0.14 1.10 11.19
CA LEU A 83 -0.44 2.06 10.24
C LEU A 83 -1.80 1.63 9.67
N LEU A 84 -2.22 0.39 9.94
CA LEU A 84 -3.42 -0.25 9.40
C LEU A 84 -4.45 -0.46 10.50
#